data_AF-A0A640SAH4-F1
#
_entry.id   AF-A0A640SAH4-F1
#
_cell.length_a   1.000
_cell.length_b   1.000
_cell.length_c   1.000
_cell.angle_alpha   90.00
_cell.angle_beta   90.00
_cell.angle_gamma   90.00
#
_symmetry.space_group_name_H-M   'P 1'
#
loop_
_entity.id
_entity.type
_entity.pdbx_description
1 polymer ?
#
loop_
_entity_poly.entity_id
_entity_poly.type
_entity_poly.pdbx_seq_one_letter_code
_entity_poly.pdbx_strand_id
1 'polypeptide(L)'
;MTLVYLSPARAFGQFQYPTPPLAIYPAETIEAHRAFIARRRALRPAEEYRAPTNAEWEDFLGHFERRKLSVGTCARAYGTACIHEHACVRCSLLRPDPAQRARLVEIRDNLIARIAEAETEGWLGEVEGLRVSLAGAEEKLRQLRLGHGQHTAVDLGIPTTRGDR
;
A
#
# COMPACT_ATOMS: atom_id res chain seq x y z
N MET A 1 31.70 34.83 55.32
CA MET A 1 30.36 34.70 54.71
C MET A 1 30.55 33.86 53.45
N THR A 2 30.37 32.55 53.57
CA THR A 2 30.71 31.58 52.53
C THR A 2 29.47 30.74 52.25
N LEU A 3 28.89 30.93 51.06
CA LEU A 3 27.73 30.19 50.56
C LEU A 3 28.15 28.74 50.25
N VAL A 4 27.55 27.77 50.93
CA VAL A 4 27.68 26.34 50.61
C VAL A 4 26.59 25.98 49.58
N TYR A 5 27.01 25.56 48.40
CA TYR A 5 26.14 25.08 47.33
C TYR A 5 25.70 23.64 47.64
N LEU A 6 24.41 23.39 47.82
CA LEU A 6 23.83 22.04 47.93
C LEU A 6 23.55 21.51 46.52
N SER A 7 24.25 20.44 46.12
CA SER A 7 24.04 19.75 44.84
C SER A 7 22.87 18.76 44.95
N PRO A 8 21.82 18.84 44.08
CA PRO A 8 20.67 17.96 44.15
C PRO A 8 20.87 16.75 43.22
N ALA A 9 21.86 15.90 43.51
CA ALA A 9 21.95 14.60 42.83
C ALA A 9 21.10 13.56 43.59
N ARG A 10 19.77 13.69 43.46
CA ARG A 10 18.81 12.68 43.88
C ARG A 10 18.96 11.43 43.01
N ALA A 11 19.31 10.32 43.66
CA ALA A 11 18.65 9.03 43.55
C ALA A 11 18.15 8.62 42.15
N PHE A 12 19.04 8.09 41.31
CA PHE A 12 18.66 7.10 40.30
C PHE A 12 19.25 5.75 40.72
N GLY A 13 18.45 4.99 41.46
CA GLY A 13 18.77 3.59 41.75
C GLY A 13 18.81 2.79 40.44
N GLN A 14 19.76 1.87 40.36
CA GLN A 14 19.87 0.90 39.26
C GLN A 14 18.56 0.09 39.20
N PHE A 15 17.67 0.42 38.25
CA PHE A 15 16.49 -0.38 37.98
C PHE A 15 16.94 -1.63 37.24
N GLN A 16 17.23 -2.69 37.98
CA GLN A 16 17.48 -4.01 37.41
C GLN A 16 16.15 -4.54 36.87
N TYR A 17 15.95 -4.45 35.56
CA TYR A 17 14.79 -5.07 34.92
C TYR A 17 14.82 -6.57 35.25
N PRO A 18 13.74 -7.14 35.80
CA PRO A 18 13.67 -8.58 35.97
C PRO A 18 13.88 -9.21 34.59
N THR A 19 14.73 -10.24 34.53
CA THR A 19 14.90 -11.03 33.32
C THR A 19 13.50 -11.40 32.79
N PRO A 20 13.16 -11.06 31.54
CA PRO A 20 11.87 -11.45 30.99
C PRO A 20 11.75 -12.97 31.12
N PRO A 21 10.61 -13.51 31.59
CA PRO A 21 10.47 -14.94 31.80
C PRO A 21 10.80 -15.64 30.49
N LEU A 22 11.77 -16.56 30.55
CA LEU A 22 12.10 -17.39 29.40
C LEU A 22 10.88 -18.30 29.18
N ALA A 23 10.15 -18.08 28.10
CA ALA A 23 9.07 -18.98 27.71
C ALA A 23 9.69 -20.30 27.25
N ILE A 24 9.80 -21.26 28.18
CA ILE A 24 10.25 -22.62 27.89
C ILE A 24 9.01 -23.45 27.55
N TYR A 25 8.88 -23.81 26.27
CA TYR A 25 7.83 -24.70 25.81
C TYR A 25 8.27 -26.15 25.95
N PRO A 26 7.41 -27.06 26.45
CA PRO A 26 7.72 -28.48 26.46
C PRO A 26 7.98 -29.00 25.04
N ALA A 27 8.90 -29.96 24.90
CA ALA A 27 9.28 -30.52 23.60
C ALA A 27 8.06 -31.11 22.87
N GLU A 28 7.15 -31.75 23.61
CA GLU A 28 5.93 -32.32 23.06
C GLU A 28 5.02 -31.26 22.41
N THR A 29 5.05 -30.01 22.91
CA THR A 29 4.26 -28.91 22.33
C THR A 29 4.80 -28.52 20.96
N ILE A 30 6.13 -28.42 20.86
CA ILE A 30 6.82 -28.08 19.60
C ILE A 30 6.61 -29.20 18.58
N GLU A 31 6.75 -30.45 18.99
CA GLU A 31 6.56 -31.62 18.15
C GLU A 31 5.11 -31.77 17.68
N ALA A 32 4.14 -31.60 18.58
CA ALA A 32 2.73 -31.61 18.24
C ALA A 32 2.37 -30.51 17.23
N HIS A 33 2.92 -29.30 17.41
CA HIS A 33 2.72 -28.19 16.47
C HIS A 33 3.34 -28.51 15.09
N ARG A 34 4.59 -29.01 15.05
CA ARG A 34 5.25 -29.42 13.80
C ARG A 34 4.46 -30.51 13.08
N ALA A 35 3.99 -31.51 13.81
CA ALA A 35 3.17 -32.60 13.26
C ALA A 35 1.83 -32.09 12.72
N PHE A 36 1.21 -31.13 13.41
CA PHE A 36 0.01 -30.44 12.91
C PHE A 36 0.25 -29.70 11.60
N ILE A 37 1.34 -28.93 11.50
CA ILE A 37 1.72 -28.23 10.26
C ILE A 37 2.00 -29.24 9.14
N ALA A 38 2.74 -30.31 9.42
CA ALA A 38 3.07 -31.35 8.43
C ALA A 38 1.80 -32.02 7.87
N ARG A 39 0.84 -32.40 8.72
CA ARG A 39 -0.45 -32.95 8.29
C ARG A 39 -1.22 -31.99 7.39
N ARG A 40 -1.25 -30.71 7.72
CA ARG A 40 -1.92 -29.69 6.89
C ARG A 40 -1.24 -29.51 5.53
N ARG A 41 0.09 -29.53 5.49
CA ARG A 41 0.84 -29.46 4.22
C ARG A 41 0.60 -30.68 3.34
N ALA A 42 0.47 -31.86 3.94
CA ALA A 42 0.18 -33.10 3.20
C ALA A 42 -1.24 -33.16 2.60
N LEU A 43 -2.22 -32.50 3.23
CA LEU A 43 -3.60 -32.44 2.73
C LEU A 43 -3.82 -31.35 1.67
N ARG A 44 -2.88 -30.43 1.51
CA ARG A 44 -3.01 -29.33 0.55
C ARG A 44 -2.68 -29.86 -0.86
N PRO A 45 -3.46 -29.48 -1.90
CA PRO A 45 -3.18 -29.86 -3.27
C PRO A 45 -1.73 -29.58 -3.67
N ALA A 46 -1.10 -30.53 -4.36
CA ALA A 46 0.30 -30.43 -4.73
C ALA A 46 0.56 -29.26 -5.69
N GLU A 47 -0.45 -28.87 -6.49
CA GLU A 47 -0.40 -27.74 -7.40
C GLU A 47 -0.09 -26.41 -6.69
N GLU A 48 -0.50 -26.23 -5.43
CA GLU A 48 -0.21 -25.00 -4.65
C GLU A 48 1.27 -24.87 -4.27
N TYR A 49 2.03 -25.97 -4.27
CA TYR A 49 3.47 -25.99 -3.97
C TYR A 49 4.35 -26.06 -5.21
N ARG A 50 3.75 -26.06 -6.40
CA ARG A 50 4.51 -26.07 -7.66
C ARG A 50 5.39 -24.82 -7.74
N ALA A 51 6.66 -25.02 -8.07
CA ALA A 51 7.54 -23.92 -8.45
C ALA A 51 6.99 -23.25 -9.74
N PRO A 52 6.77 -21.92 -9.74
CA PRO A 52 6.38 -21.21 -10.96
C PRO A 52 7.47 -21.35 -12.02
N THR A 53 7.05 -21.47 -13.28
CA THR A 53 7.95 -21.52 -14.44
C THR A 53 8.53 -20.15 -14.76
N ASN A 54 9.63 -20.11 -15.51
CA ASN A 54 10.21 -18.84 -15.97
C ASN A 54 9.22 -18.00 -16.80
N ALA A 55 8.39 -18.63 -17.62
CA ALA A 55 7.36 -17.93 -18.39
C ALA A 55 6.28 -17.30 -17.49
N GLU A 56 5.84 -18.01 -16.44
CA GLU A 56 4.92 -17.46 -15.43
C GLU A 56 5.58 -16.32 -14.63
N TRP A 57 6.89 -16.41 -14.35
CA TRP A 57 7.65 -15.33 -13.73
C TRP A 57 7.76 -14.11 -14.64
N GLU A 58 8.08 -14.30 -15.92
CA GLU A 58 8.16 -13.23 -16.90
C GLU A 58 6.81 -12.54 -17.09
N ASP A 59 5.70 -13.28 -17.16
CA ASP A 59 4.37 -12.69 -17.25
C ASP A 59 3.98 -11.94 -15.97
N PHE A 60 4.30 -12.50 -14.80
CA PHE A 60 4.10 -11.82 -13.51
C PHE A 60 4.88 -10.50 -13.41
N LEU A 61 6.15 -10.49 -13.81
CA LEU A 61 6.98 -9.28 -13.79
C LEU A 61 6.51 -8.28 -14.85
N GLY A 62 6.26 -8.75 -16.07
CA GLY A 62 5.76 -7.95 -17.19
C GLY A 62 4.38 -7.32 -16.92
N HIS A 63 3.54 -7.94 -16.08
CA HIS A 63 2.25 -7.38 -15.67
C HIS A 63 2.37 -6.00 -15.00
N PHE A 64 3.44 -5.77 -14.24
CA PHE A 64 3.64 -4.46 -13.58
C PHE A 64 4.10 -3.40 -14.58
N GLU A 65 4.92 -3.77 -15.56
CA GLU A 65 5.39 -2.88 -16.63
C GLU A 65 4.27 -2.51 -17.61
N ARG A 66 3.43 -3.50 -17.99
CA ARG A 66 2.29 -3.32 -18.90
C ARG A 66 1.16 -2.45 -18.32
N ARG A 67 1.21 -2.09 -17.04
CA ARG A 67 0.17 -1.31 -16.34
C ARG A 67 0.50 0.16 -16.17
N LYS A 68 1.53 0.67 -16.85
CA LYS A 68 1.73 2.11 -16.99
C LYS A 68 0.61 2.69 -17.86
N LEU A 69 -0.09 3.66 -17.31
CA LEU A 69 -1.16 4.42 -17.97
C LEU A 69 -0.67 5.85 -18.24
N SER A 70 -1.40 6.58 -19.07
CA SER A 70 -1.05 7.95 -19.47
C SER A 70 -0.89 8.93 -18.30
N VAL A 71 -1.64 8.74 -17.21
CA VAL A 71 -1.66 9.64 -16.04
C VAL A 71 -1.20 8.97 -14.74
N GLY A 72 -0.69 7.73 -14.81
CA GLY A 72 -0.38 6.97 -13.60
C GLY A 72 -0.09 5.49 -13.82
N THR A 73 -0.31 4.70 -12.78
CA THR A 73 -0.14 3.25 -12.83
C THR A 73 -1.39 2.56 -12.27
N CYS A 74 -1.82 1.47 -12.89
CA CYS A 74 -2.92 0.66 -12.38
C CYS A 74 -2.43 -0.26 -11.23
N ALA A 75 -3.00 -0.12 -10.04
CA ALA A 75 -2.63 -0.91 -8.85
C ALA A 75 -3.42 -2.23 -8.70
N ARG A 76 -4.12 -2.66 -9.77
CA ARG A 76 -4.90 -3.89 -9.73
C ARG A 76 -3.97 -5.11 -9.69
N ALA A 77 -4.37 -6.16 -8.96
CA ALA A 77 -3.56 -7.36 -8.76
C ALA A 77 -3.30 -8.15 -10.05
N TYR A 78 -2.25 -8.98 -10.04
CA TYR A 78 -1.95 -9.96 -11.08
C TYR A 78 -3.14 -10.91 -11.30
N GLY A 79 -3.39 -11.28 -12.56
CA GLY A 79 -4.46 -12.21 -12.94
C GLY A 79 -5.89 -11.67 -12.85
N THR A 80 -6.08 -10.36 -12.56
CA THR A 80 -7.43 -9.76 -12.53
C THR A 80 -7.67 -8.87 -13.75
N ALA A 81 -8.77 -9.13 -14.45
CA ALA A 81 -9.18 -8.39 -15.63
C ALA A 81 -9.50 -6.93 -15.30
N CYS A 82 -9.22 -6.04 -16.26
CA CYS A 82 -9.58 -4.64 -16.19
C CYS A 82 -10.44 -4.29 -17.40
N ILE A 83 -11.74 -4.06 -17.21
CA ILE A 83 -12.61 -3.52 -18.27
C ILE A 83 -12.21 -2.10 -18.70
N HIS A 84 -11.31 -1.46 -17.96
CA HIS A 84 -10.88 -0.08 -18.12
C HIS A 84 -9.45 0.01 -18.66
N GLU A 85 -9.04 -0.98 -19.45
CA GLU A 85 -7.66 -1.18 -19.95
C GLU A 85 -7.05 0.08 -20.57
N HIS A 86 -7.87 1.02 -21.05
CA HIS A 86 -7.42 2.31 -21.58
C HIS A 86 -8.11 3.55 -21.01
N ALA A 87 -8.96 3.42 -19.99
CA ALA A 87 -9.82 4.53 -19.60
C ALA A 87 -10.18 4.49 -18.11
N CYS A 88 -9.55 5.38 -17.33
CA CYS A 88 -10.24 6.58 -16.87
C CYS A 88 -9.65 7.05 -15.55
N VAL A 89 -9.53 8.37 -15.45
CA VAL A 89 -9.46 9.12 -14.19
C VAL A 89 -10.52 8.67 -13.15
N ARG A 90 -11.60 8.02 -13.60
CA ARG A 90 -12.66 7.37 -12.81
C ARG A 90 -12.23 6.13 -12.02
N CYS A 91 -11.17 5.43 -12.44
CA CYS A 91 -10.80 4.15 -11.82
C CYS A 91 -10.25 4.34 -10.40
N SER A 92 -10.85 3.67 -9.41
CA SER A 92 -10.39 3.72 -8.00
C SER A 92 -8.98 3.18 -7.82
N LEU A 93 -8.59 2.18 -8.63
CA LEU A 93 -7.27 1.53 -8.58
C LEU A 93 -6.18 2.26 -9.36
N LEU A 94 -6.50 3.37 -10.05
CA LEU A 94 -5.49 4.24 -10.64
C LEU A 94 -4.75 4.99 -9.52
N ARG A 95 -3.45 4.72 -9.38
CA ARG A 95 -2.52 5.53 -8.59
C ARG A 95 -1.97 6.65 -9.48
N PRO A 96 -2.30 7.92 -9.23
CA PRO A 96 -1.86 9.02 -10.08
C PRO A 96 -0.35 9.23 -9.93
N ASP A 97 0.31 9.48 -11.06
CA ASP A 97 1.74 9.83 -11.09
C ASP A 97 1.88 11.34 -10.82
N PRO A 98 2.65 11.78 -9.79
CA PRO A 98 2.85 13.20 -9.51
C PRO A 98 3.40 13.99 -10.71
N ALA A 99 4.23 13.37 -11.56
CA ALA A 99 4.75 14.02 -12.77
C ALA A 99 3.64 14.36 -13.78
N GLN A 100 2.50 13.66 -13.73
CA GLN A 100 1.35 13.85 -14.62
C GLN A 100 0.29 14.79 -14.04
N ARG A 101 0.58 15.52 -12.96
CA ARG A 101 -0.35 16.47 -12.34
C ARG A 101 -0.88 17.51 -13.33
N ALA A 102 0.00 18.06 -14.18
CA ALA A 102 -0.39 19.05 -15.19
C ALA A 102 -1.41 18.48 -16.16
N ARG A 103 -1.19 17.26 -16.64
CA ARG A 103 -2.12 16.56 -17.52
C ARG A 103 -3.48 16.29 -16.87
N LEU A 104 -3.51 15.95 -15.57
CA LEU A 104 -4.77 15.79 -14.83
C LEU A 104 -5.54 17.11 -14.68
N VAL A 105 -4.84 18.24 -14.56
CA VAL A 105 -5.45 19.58 -14.56
C VAL A 105 -6.07 19.89 -15.92
N GLU A 106 -5.35 19.64 -17.02
CA GLU A 106 -5.89 19.79 -18.39
C GLU A 106 -7.16 18.97 -18.61
N ILE A 107 -7.16 17.70 -18.16
CA ILE A 107 -8.33 16.82 -18.26
C ILE A 107 -9.52 17.40 -17.48
N ARG A 108 -9.29 17.87 -16.25
CA ARG A 108 -10.35 18.51 -15.43
C ARG A 108 -10.95 19.72 -16.14
N ASP A 109 -10.10 20.63 -16.63
CA ASP A 109 -10.55 21.87 -17.24
C ASP A 109 -11.30 21.62 -18.55
N ASN A 110 -10.85 20.63 -19.34
CA ASN A 110 -11.56 20.18 -20.52
C ASN A 110 -12.94 19.60 -20.17
N LEU A 111 -13.05 18.78 -19.13
CA LEU A 111 -14.32 18.21 -18.68
C LEU A 111 -15.31 19.30 -18.25
N ILE A 112 -14.85 20.32 -17.53
CA ILE A 112 -15.68 21.48 -17.17
C ILE A 112 -16.23 22.17 -18.43
N ALA A 113 -15.36 22.44 -19.41
CA ALA A 113 -15.77 23.07 -20.66
C ALA A 113 -16.77 22.21 -21.47
N ARG A 114 -16.59 20.89 -21.50
CA ARG A 114 -17.52 19.97 -22.17
C ARG A 114 -18.86 19.83 -21.45
N ILE A 115 -18.88 19.88 -20.12
CA ILE A 115 -20.14 19.91 -19.35
C ILE A 115 -20.92 21.18 -19.68
N ALA A 116 -20.28 22.35 -19.68
CA ALA A 116 -20.94 23.62 -19.98
C ALA A 116 -21.53 23.65 -21.41
N GLU A 117 -20.80 23.10 -22.39
CA GLU A 117 -21.29 22.95 -23.76
C GLU A 117 -22.50 22.00 -23.81
N ALA A 118 -22.39 20.81 -23.21
CA ALA A 118 -23.48 19.84 -23.21
C ALA A 118 -24.75 20.37 -22.51
N GLU A 119 -24.60 21.18 -21.47
CA GLU A 119 -25.72 21.86 -20.81
C GLU A 119 -26.37 22.92 -21.72
N THR A 120 -25.56 23.67 -22.47
CA THR A 120 -26.05 24.68 -23.43
C THR A 120 -26.82 24.04 -24.58
N GLU A 121 -26.31 22.91 -25.10
CA GLU A 121 -26.91 22.17 -26.22
C GLU A 121 -28.03 21.20 -25.79
N GLY A 122 -28.30 21.08 -24.49
CA GLY A 122 -29.34 20.20 -23.95
C GLY A 122 -29.03 18.70 -24.03
N TRP A 123 -27.75 18.32 -24.13
CA TRP A 123 -27.31 16.91 -24.21
C TRP A 123 -27.22 16.26 -22.84
N LEU A 124 -28.37 16.13 -22.17
CA LEU A 124 -28.44 15.67 -20.78
C LEU A 124 -27.84 14.27 -20.56
N GLY A 125 -27.91 13.38 -21.56
CA GLY A 125 -27.31 12.03 -21.48
C GLY A 125 -25.79 12.03 -21.36
N GLU A 126 -25.11 13.02 -21.94
CA GLU A 126 -23.64 13.14 -21.89
C GLU A 126 -23.18 13.81 -20.59
N VAL A 127 -23.98 14.74 -20.06
CA VAL A 127 -23.65 15.53 -18.86
C VAL A 127 -23.35 14.63 -17.65
N GLU A 128 -24.16 13.60 -17.41
CA GLU A 128 -23.92 12.70 -16.26
C GLU A 128 -22.58 11.97 -16.37
N GLY A 129 -22.27 11.41 -17.55
CA GLY A 129 -21.00 10.72 -17.79
C GLY A 129 -19.80 11.66 -17.62
N LEU A 130 -19.91 12.90 -18.10
CA LEU A 130 -18.85 13.90 -17.96
C LEU A 130 -18.65 14.32 -16.50
N ARG A 131 -19.72 14.49 -15.72
CA ARG A 131 -19.63 14.81 -14.28
C ARG A 131 -18.94 13.69 -13.48
N VAL A 132 -19.21 12.42 -13.80
CA VAL A 132 -18.50 11.29 -13.17
C VAL A 132 -17.00 11.32 -13.51
N SER A 133 -16.63 11.64 -14.76
CA SER A 133 -15.23 11.83 -15.12
C SER A 133 -14.58 12.97 -14.37
N LEU A 134 -15.28 14.10 -14.22
CA LEU A 134 -14.79 15.29 -13.53
C LEU A 134 -14.49 14.98 -12.06
N ALA A 135 -15.44 14.35 -11.36
CA ALA A 135 -15.26 13.91 -9.98
C ALA A 135 -14.05 12.97 -9.83
N GLY A 136 -13.86 12.05 -10.79
CA GLY A 136 -12.68 11.20 -10.85
C GLY A 136 -11.37 11.99 -10.97
N ALA A 137 -11.31 12.96 -11.89
CA ALA A 137 -10.13 13.79 -12.10
C ALA A 137 -9.78 14.66 -10.86
N GLU A 138 -10.79 15.27 -10.24
CA GLU A 138 -10.63 16.06 -9.01
C GLU A 138 -10.13 15.21 -7.85
N GLU A 139 -10.67 14.00 -7.69
CA GLU A 139 -10.23 13.06 -6.67
C GLU A 139 -8.76 12.66 -6.88
N LYS A 140 -8.32 12.41 -8.12
CA LYS A 140 -6.90 12.13 -8.39
C LYS A 140 -6.01 13.32 -8.08
N LEU A 141 -6.45 14.54 -8.38
CA LEU A 141 -5.72 15.75 -7.99
C LEU A 141 -5.66 15.93 -6.48
N ARG A 142 -6.73 15.59 -5.74
CA ARG A 142 -6.76 15.58 -4.27
C ARG A 142 -5.77 14.56 -3.71
N GLN A 143 -5.72 13.35 -4.27
CA GLN A 143 -4.76 12.32 -3.88
C GLN A 143 -3.32 12.80 -4.05
N LEU A 144 -3.00 13.47 -5.17
CA LEU A 144 -1.66 14.04 -5.37
C LEU A 144 -1.31 15.14 -4.35
N ARG A 145 -2.29 15.95 -3.93
CA ARG A 145 -2.10 16.98 -2.90
C ARG A 145 -1.83 16.37 -1.52
N LEU A 146 -2.53 15.30 -1.15
CA LEU A 146 -2.41 14.64 0.16
C LEU A 146 -1.19 13.71 0.23
N GLY A 147 -0.87 13.01 -0.86
CA GLY A 147 0.20 12.02 -0.93
C GLY A 147 1.62 12.60 -0.93
N HIS A 148 1.78 13.91 -1.18
CA HIS A 148 3.08 14.59 -1.15
C HIS A 148 3.63 14.84 0.27
N GLY A 149 2.86 14.54 1.33
CA GLY A 149 3.27 14.83 2.73
C GLY A 149 3.20 13.68 3.74
N GLN A 150 2.70 12.49 3.40
CA GLN A 150 2.29 11.52 4.44
C GLN A 150 2.55 10.03 4.13
N HIS A 151 3.63 9.72 3.42
CA HIS A 151 4.29 8.43 3.66
C HIS A 151 5.57 8.69 4.45
N THR A 152 5.43 9.19 5.68
CA THR A 152 6.49 8.96 6.66
C THR A 152 6.58 7.46 6.79
N ALA A 153 7.66 6.88 6.26
CA ALA A 153 7.97 5.47 6.49
C ALA A 153 7.89 5.26 8.01
N VAL A 154 6.86 4.52 8.44
CA VAL A 154 6.75 4.13 9.84
C VAL A 154 7.83 3.09 10.01
N ASP A 155 8.93 3.49 10.66
CA ASP A 155 9.99 2.57 11.01
C ASP A 155 9.44 1.59 12.06
N LEU A 156 9.11 0.39 11.60
CA LEU A 156 8.64 -0.70 12.45
C LEU A 156 9.81 -1.41 13.15
N GLY A 157 11.06 -1.04 12.85
CA GLY A 157 12.26 -1.73 13.28
C GLY A 157 12.45 -3.09 12.59
N ILE A 158 13.69 -3.56 12.53
CA ILE A 158 14.00 -4.93 12.09
C ILE A 158 13.74 -5.86 13.28
N PRO A 159 12.85 -6.87 13.19
CA PRO A 159 12.67 -7.84 14.26
C PRO A 159 13.97 -8.63 14.42
N THR A 160 14.63 -8.48 15.57
CA THR A 160 15.83 -9.25 15.91
C THR A 160 15.43 -10.59 16.52
N THR A 161 15.91 -11.68 15.94
CA THR A 161 15.83 -12.99 16.58
C THR A 161 16.89 -13.04 17.68
N ARG A 162 16.49 -13.32 18.93
CA ARG A 162 17.43 -13.47 20.04
C ARG A 162 18.37 -14.66 19.75
N GLY A 163 19.61 -14.37 19.39
CA GLY A 163 20.64 -15.35 19.07
C GLY A 163 21.21 -16.04 20.31
N ASP A 164 21.45 -17.34 20.15
CA ASP A 164 22.07 -18.31 21.06
C ASP A 164 23.35 -17.79 21.72
N ARG A 165 23.50 -18.05 23.02
CA ARG A 165 24.72 -17.86 23.80
C ARG A 165 25.12 -19.17 24.43
#